data_AF-A0A1H0E8I7-F1
#
_entry.id   AF-A0A1H0E8I7-F1
#
_cell.length_a   1.000
_cell.length_b   1.000
_cell.length_c   1.000
_cell.angle_alpha   90.00
_cell.angle_beta   90.00
_cell.angle_gamma   90.00
#
_symmetry.space_group_name_H-M   'P 1'
#
loop_
_entity.id
_entity.type
_entity.pdbx_description
1 polymer ?
#
loop_
_entity_poly.entity_id
_entity_poly.type
_entity_poly.pdbx_seq_one_letter_code
_entity_poly.pdbx_strand_id
1 'polypeptide(L)'
;MKYRPISRSLKKLLKDIYEDNDVSLIEFKKLQTESDRRWEGVIEKFGNDSTLIAFQSAMDVALHLLYLSVDHIKHQAPSDFNEAVVKDAVIAQIETARAGAELALKQLPAGPNFL
;
A
#
# COMPACT_ATOMS: atom_id res chain seq x y z
N MET A 1 -6.99 9.93 -14.58
CA MET A 1 -6.60 10.21 -13.19
C MET A 1 -6.42 11.72 -13.02
N LYS A 2 -7.35 12.45 -12.38
CA LYS A 2 -7.09 13.85 -11.96
C LYS A 2 -6.21 13.77 -10.72
N TYR A 3 -4.89 13.78 -10.94
CA TYR A 3 -3.85 13.50 -9.95
C TYR A 3 -3.98 14.39 -8.72
N ARG A 4 -4.14 13.78 -7.56
CA ARG A 4 -3.67 14.40 -6.32
C ARG A 4 -2.14 14.39 -6.38
N PRO A 5 -1.47 15.51 -6.15
CA PRO A 5 -0.03 15.49 -6.08
C PRO A 5 0.38 14.64 -4.86
N ILE A 6 1.25 13.67 -5.10
CA ILE A 6 2.13 13.10 -4.08
C ILE A 6 3.52 13.74 -4.25
N SER A 7 4.31 13.79 -3.18
CA SER A 7 5.64 14.42 -3.19
C SER A 7 6.52 13.85 -4.30
N ARG A 8 7.41 14.68 -4.89
CA ARG A 8 8.35 14.25 -5.92
C ARG A 8 9.22 13.06 -5.49
N SER A 9 9.61 13.00 -4.21
CA SER A 9 10.38 11.89 -3.65
C SER A 9 9.61 10.56 -3.70
N LEU A 10 8.33 10.55 -3.33
CA LEU A 10 7.48 9.35 -3.42
C LEU A 10 7.27 8.92 -4.88
N LYS A 11 7.04 9.87 -5.79
CA LYS A 11 6.91 9.56 -7.22
C LYS A 11 8.15 8.89 -7.77
N LYS A 12 9.33 9.40 -7.41
CA LYS A 12 10.61 8.82 -7.81
C LYS A 12 10.76 7.41 -7.25
N LEU A 13 10.54 7.22 -5.94
CA LEU A 13 10.64 5.90 -5.30
C LEU A 13 9.73 4.86 -5.98
N LEU A 14 8.46 5.20 -6.22
CA LEU A 14 7.52 4.30 -6.89
C LEU A 14 7.95 4.01 -8.33
N LYS A 15 8.44 5.03 -9.06
CA LYS A 15 8.95 4.82 -10.41
C LYS A 15 10.13 3.84 -10.41
N ASP A 16 11.08 4.04 -9.50
CA ASP A 16 12.30 3.22 -9.41
C ASP A 16 11.95 1.77 -9.01
N ILE A 17 10.97 1.55 -8.12
CA ILE A 17 10.54 0.21 -7.68
C ILE A 17 9.79 -0.55 -8.78
N TYR A 18 8.94 0.13 -9.55
CA TYR A 18 8.08 -0.52 -10.54
C TYR A 18 8.65 -0.45 -11.97
N GLU A 19 9.93 -0.09 -12.15
CA GLU A 19 10.54 0.13 -13.46
C GLU A 19 10.55 -1.15 -14.32
N ASP A 20 10.73 -2.31 -13.71
CA ASP A 20 10.80 -3.62 -14.36
C ASP A 20 9.48 -4.43 -14.28
N ASN A 21 8.42 -3.86 -13.69
CA ASN A 21 7.15 -4.53 -13.36
C ASN A 21 7.28 -5.71 -12.39
N ASP A 22 8.36 -5.78 -11.62
CA ASP A 22 8.52 -6.71 -10.49
C ASP A 22 8.78 -5.91 -9.21
N VAL A 23 8.73 -6.56 -8.05
CA VAL A 23 9.07 -5.96 -6.76
C VAL A 23 9.87 -6.95 -5.94
N SER A 24 11.15 -6.66 -5.72
CA SER A 24 11.96 -7.43 -4.79
C SER A 24 11.57 -7.18 -3.33
N LEU A 25 11.92 -8.13 -2.45
CA LEU A 25 11.75 -7.96 -1.00
C LEU A 25 12.46 -6.69 -0.47
N ILE A 26 13.61 -6.34 -1.05
CA ILE A 26 14.38 -5.16 -0.67
C ILE A 26 13.62 -3.87 -1.05
N GLU A 27 13.03 -3.83 -2.24
CA GLU A 27 12.22 -2.70 -2.71
C GLU A 27 10.93 -2.55 -1.90
N PHE A 28 10.26 -3.67 -1.62
CA PHE A 28 9.12 -3.69 -0.72
C PHE A 28 9.49 -3.11 0.66
N LYS A 29 10.59 -3.55 1.26
CA LYS A 29 11.03 -3.03 2.58
C LYS A 29 11.38 -1.55 2.54
N LYS A 30 12.02 -1.07 1.47
CA LYS A 30 12.26 0.38 1.26
C LYS A 30 10.94 1.16 1.21
N LEU A 31 9.93 0.64 0.51
CA LEU A 31 8.61 1.28 0.45
C LEU A 31 7.89 1.26 1.79
N GLN A 32 7.97 0.15 2.54
CA GLN A 32 7.40 0.03 3.89
C GLN A 32 8.03 1.08 4.82
N THR A 33 9.37 1.16 4.88
CA THR A 33 10.06 2.15 5.71
C THR A 33 9.70 3.59 5.32
N GLU A 34 9.61 3.90 4.03
CA GLU A 34 9.21 5.25 3.59
C GLU A 34 7.73 5.55 3.89
N SER A 35 6.86 4.53 3.86
CA SER A 35 5.46 4.64 4.27
C SER A 35 5.35 4.95 5.76
N ASP A 36 6.05 4.19 6.60
CA ASP A 36 6.08 4.38 8.06
C ASP A 36 6.58 5.78 8.42
N ARG A 37 7.72 6.19 7.87
CA ARG A 37 8.31 7.52 8.10
C ARG A 37 7.34 8.66 7.73
N ARG A 38 6.55 8.49 6.67
CA ARG A 38 5.55 9.49 6.26
C ARG A 38 4.35 9.52 7.20
N TRP A 39 3.94 8.36 7.70
CA TRP A 39 2.82 8.25 8.63
C TRP A 39 3.19 8.73 10.04
N GLU A 40 4.42 8.48 10.48
CA GLU A 40 5.00 9.09 11.68
C GLU A 40 4.86 10.62 11.62
N GLY A 41 5.20 11.25 10.49
CA GLY A 41 4.99 12.69 10.30
C GLY A 41 3.52 13.14 10.39
N VAL A 42 2.55 12.27 10.09
CA VAL A 42 1.12 12.54 10.32
C VAL A 42 0.82 12.49 11.82
N ILE A 43 1.27 11.44 12.52
CA ILE A 43 1.06 11.27 13.97
C ILE A 43 1.72 12.41 14.75
N GLU A 44 2.95 12.80 14.41
CA GLU A 44 3.65 13.92 15.04
C GLU A 44 2.87 15.24 14.88
N LYS A 45 2.25 15.46 13.73
CA LYS A 45 1.55 16.71 13.41
C LYS A 45 0.13 16.79 13.98
N PHE A 46 -0.58 15.67 14.02
CA PHE A 46 -2.00 15.62 14.40
C PHE A 46 -2.25 14.97 15.76
N GLY A 47 -1.19 14.51 16.42
CA GLY A 47 -1.23 13.90 17.75
C GLY A 47 -1.44 12.40 17.72
N ASN A 48 -1.32 11.79 18.90
CA ASN A 48 -1.41 10.35 19.11
C ASN A 48 -2.88 9.89 19.13
N ASP A 49 -3.56 10.00 18.00
CA ASP A 49 -4.93 9.54 17.81
C ASP A 49 -4.94 8.00 17.65
N SER A 50 -5.72 7.31 18.47
CA SER A 50 -5.82 5.85 18.44
C SER A 50 -6.27 5.32 17.08
N THR A 51 -7.02 6.10 16.30
CA THR A 51 -7.46 5.78 14.95
C THR A 51 -6.29 5.81 13.96
N LEU A 52 -5.41 6.82 14.05
CA LEU A 52 -4.26 6.96 13.14
C LEU A 52 -3.25 5.83 13.36
N ILE A 53 -2.99 5.49 14.63
CA ILE A 53 -2.12 4.37 15.00
C ILE A 53 -2.77 3.05 14.56
N ALA A 54 -4.05 2.86 14.86
CA ALA A 54 -4.76 1.64 14.49
C ALA A 54 -4.78 1.42 12.98
N PHE A 55 -4.89 2.48 12.18
CA PHE A 55 -4.79 2.38 10.73
C PHE A 55 -3.41 1.88 10.27
N GLN A 56 -2.32 2.46 10.80
CA GLN A 56 -0.96 1.99 10.47
C GLN A 56 -0.79 0.51 10.83
N SER A 57 -1.13 0.13 12.06
CA SER A 57 -1.04 -1.25 12.53
C SER A 57 -1.91 -2.21 11.69
N ALA A 58 -3.10 -1.78 11.28
CA ALA A 58 -3.98 -2.59 10.43
C ALA A 58 -3.37 -2.82 9.05
N MET A 59 -2.66 -1.84 8.48
CA MET A 59 -1.97 -2.01 7.20
C MET A 59 -0.81 -3.01 7.30
N ASP A 60 -0.02 -2.96 8.36
CA ASP A 60 1.05 -3.94 8.59
C ASP A 60 0.50 -5.37 8.75
N VAL A 61 -0.57 -5.52 9.53
CA VAL A 61 -1.27 -6.79 9.70
C VAL A 61 -1.84 -7.29 8.36
N ALA A 62 -2.46 -6.40 7.58
CA ALA A 62 -3.02 -6.76 6.27
C ALA A 62 -1.94 -7.26 5.29
N LEU A 63 -0.78 -6.59 5.24
CA LEU A 63 0.35 -7.03 4.41
C LEU A 63 0.92 -8.38 4.88
N HIS A 64 1.00 -8.60 6.19
CA HIS A 64 1.43 -9.90 6.72
C HIS A 64 0.44 -11.01 6.39
N LEU A 65 -0.87 -10.77 6.57
CA LEU A 65 -1.92 -11.73 6.24
C LEU A 65 -2.00 -12.02 4.74
N LEU A 66 -1.76 -11.03 3.88
CA LEU A 66 -1.63 -11.25 2.44
C LEU A 66 -0.51 -12.26 2.15
N TYR A 67 0.68 -12.04 2.72
CA TYR A 67 1.81 -12.95 2.54
C TYR A 67 1.47 -14.36 3.02
N LEU A 68 0.94 -14.50 4.24
CA LEU A 68 0.56 -15.79 4.80
C LEU A 68 -0.51 -16.50 3.97
N SER A 69 -1.47 -15.75 3.41
CA SER A 69 -2.54 -16.31 2.59
C SER A 69 -1.99 -16.90 1.29
N VAL A 70 -1.11 -16.17 0.60
CA VAL A 70 -0.48 -16.64 -0.63
C VAL A 70 0.45 -17.82 -0.36
N ASP A 71 1.23 -17.75 0.72
CA ASP A 71 2.11 -18.85 1.13
C ASP A 71 1.31 -20.12 1.45
N HIS A 72 0.21 -19.99 2.19
CA HIS A 72 -0.68 -21.10 2.50
C HIS A 72 -1.26 -21.76 1.25
N ILE A 73 -1.74 -20.96 0.29
CA ILE A 73 -2.32 -21.47 -0.96
C ILE A 73 -1.24 -22.13 -1.84
N LYS A 74 -0.04 -21.55 -1.91
CA LYS A 74 1.11 -22.11 -2.63
C LYS A 74 1.44 -23.53 -2.14
N HIS A 75 1.37 -23.78 -0.85
CA HIS A 75 1.62 -25.11 -0.26
C HIS A 75 0.47 -26.11 -0.48
N GLN A 76 -0.67 -25.67 -1.02
CA GLN A 76 -1.86 -26.51 -1.26
C GLN A 76 -2.16 -26.78 -2.74
N ALA A 77 -1.52 -26.07 -3.68
CA ALA A 77 -1.91 -26.09 -5.09
C ALA A 77 -0.95 -26.91 -5.98
N PRO A 78 -1.42 -27.99 -6.65
CA PRO A 78 -0.66 -28.73 -7.66
C PRO A 78 -1.03 -28.40 -9.14
N SER A 79 -1.81 -27.36 -9.44
CA SER A 79 -2.22 -27.03 -10.83
C SER A 79 -2.24 -25.53 -11.18
N ASP A 80 -1.77 -25.18 -12.38
CA ASP A 80 -1.64 -23.81 -12.92
C ASP A 80 -2.94 -22.97 -12.90
N PHE A 81 -4.12 -23.61 -12.98
CA PHE A 81 -5.42 -22.91 -12.91
C PHE A 81 -5.67 -22.24 -11.54
N ASN A 82 -5.09 -22.77 -10.45
CA ASN A 82 -5.25 -22.20 -9.12
C ASN A 82 -4.41 -20.92 -8.95
N GLU A 83 -3.27 -20.79 -9.62
CA GLU A 83 -2.41 -19.62 -9.50
C GLU A 83 -3.06 -18.37 -10.09
N ALA A 84 -3.70 -18.50 -11.26
CA ALA A 84 -4.38 -17.38 -11.91
C ALA A 84 -5.55 -16.82 -11.06
N VAL A 85 -6.34 -17.70 -10.45
CA VAL A 85 -7.46 -17.31 -9.57
C VAL A 85 -6.96 -16.58 -8.33
N VAL A 86 -5.86 -17.06 -7.73
CA VAL A 86 -5.25 -16.40 -6.56
C VAL A 86 -4.74 -15.02 -6.92
N LYS A 87 -4.03 -14.90 -8.06
CA LYS A 87 -3.54 -13.60 -8.55
C LYS A 87 -4.68 -12.62 -8.77
N ASP A 88 -5.73 -13.04 -9.47
CA ASP A 88 -6.90 -12.18 -9.74
C ASP A 88 -7.56 -11.70 -8.44
N ALA A 89 -7.83 -12.62 -7.50
CA ALA A 89 -8.44 -12.28 -6.22
C ALA A 89 -7.58 -11.32 -5.38
N VAL A 90 -6.26 -11.55 -5.32
CA VAL A 90 -5.32 -10.66 -4.62
C VAL A 90 -5.32 -9.28 -5.25
N ILE A 91 -5.20 -9.20 -6.58
CA ILE A 91 -5.18 -7.92 -7.31
C ILE A 91 -6.49 -7.15 -7.07
N ALA A 92 -7.65 -7.83 -7.10
CA ALA A 92 -8.94 -7.21 -6.83
C ALA A 92 -9.04 -6.60 -5.42
N GLN A 93 -8.48 -7.26 -4.40
CA GLN A 93 -8.42 -6.73 -3.03
C GLN A 93 -7.55 -5.46 -2.95
N ILE A 94 -6.38 -5.47 -3.59
CA ILE A 94 -5.46 -4.32 -3.62
C ILE A 94 -6.09 -3.13 -4.37
N GLU A 95 -6.75 -3.37 -5.50
CA GLU A 95 -7.44 -2.31 -6.25
C GLU A 95 -8.63 -1.74 -5.46
N THR A 96 -9.32 -2.57 -4.68
CA THR A 96 -10.38 -2.10 -3.76
C THR A 96 -9.80 -1.16 -2.68
N ALA A 97 -8.67 -1.53 -2.06
CA ALA A 97 -8.00 -0.70 -1.07
C ALA A 97 -7.52 0.63 -1.68
N ARG A 98 -6.96 0.59 -2.90
CA ARG A 98 -6.53 1.76 -3.66
C ARG A 98 -7.69 2.71 -3.95
N ALA A 99 -8.80 2.19 -4.48
CA ALA A 99 -9.99 2.99 -4.79
C ALA A 99 -10.61 3.58 -3.52
N GLY A 100 -10.65 2.81 -2.42
CA GLY A 100 -11.10 3.26 -1.11
C GLY A 100 -10.25 4.42 -0.57
N ALA A 101 -8.92 4.32 -0.68
CA ALA A 101 -8.00 5.39 -0.31
C ALA A 101 -8.23 6.65 -1.16
N GLU A 102 -8.42 6.50 -2.48
CA GLU A 102 -8.75 7.62 -3.36
C GLU A 102 -10.05 8.32 -2.96
N LEU A 103 -11.07 7.57 -2.59
CA LEU A 103 -12.36 8.09 -2.12
C LEU A 103 -12.21 8.81 -0.78
N ALA A 104 -11.56 8.19 0.21
CA ALA A 104 -11.34 8.75 1.54
C ALA A 104 -10.59 10.09 1.48
N LEU A 105 -9.52 10.15 0.68
CA LEU A 105 -8.76 11.38 0.51
C LEU A 105 -9.61 12.53 -0.06
N LYS A 106 -10.75 12.29 -0.75
CA LYS A 106 -11.59 13.37 -1.35
C LYS A 106 -12.22 14.24 -0.28
N GLN A 107 -12.30 13.71 0.94
CA GLN A 107 -12.84 14.41 2.10
C GLN A 107 -11.86 15.44 2.67
N LEU A 108 -10.57 15.37 2.33
CA LEU A 108 -9.61 16.38 2.76
C LEU A 108 -9.87 17.72 2.04
N PRO A 109 -9.82 18.85 2.76
CA PRO A 109 -9.99 20.16 2.14
C PRO A 109 -8.90 20.38 1.08
N ALA A 110 -9.28 20.99 -0.05
CA ALA A 110 -8.34 21.39 -1.09
C ALA A 110 -7.48 22.55 -0.57
N GLY A 111 -6.42 22.24 0.18
CA GLY A 111 -5.38 23.20 0.51
C GLY A 111 -4.50 23.51 -0.69
N PRO A 112 -3.78 24.64 -0.70
CA PRO A 112 -2.76 24.90 -1.71
C PRO A 112 -1.74 23.76 -1.72
N ASN A 113 -1.63 23.09 -2.87
CA ASN A 113 -0.69 21.98 -3.10
C ASN A 113 0.75 22.52 -3.09
N PHE A 114 1.39 22.56 -1.93
CA PHE A 114 2.81 22.94 -1.80
C PHE A 114 3.76 21.73 -1.87
N LEU A 115 3.42 20.70 -2.66
CA LEU A 115 4.27 19.52 -2.89
C LEU A 115 5.30 19.74 -4.00
#